data_AF-A0A257TI96-F1
#
_entry.id   AF-A0A257TI96-F1
#
_cell.length_a   1.000
_cell.length_b   1.000
_cell.length_c   1.000
_cell.angle_alpha   90.00
_cell.angle_beta   90.00
_cell.angle_gamma   90.00
#
_symmetry.space_group_name_H-M   'P 1'
#
loop_
_entity.id
_entity.type
_entity.pdbx_description
1 polymer ?
#
loop_
_entity_poly.entity_id
_entity_poly.type
_entity_poly.pdbx_seq_one_letter_code
_entity_poly.pdbx_strand_id
1 'polypeptide(L)'
;MSVTKADIVEEIALQTGLTKIETQAVVEGFLASVRNALAEGKAIEIRGFGSFKIRKRKGDPIANSLRRRQDAHHAGGVSPRHGRGTGQRPARRARHSRQR
;
A
#
# COMPACT_ATOMS: atom_id res chain seq x y z
N MET A 1 17.97 8.25 -16.96
CA MET A 1 19.01 7.23 -16.71
C MET A 1 18.80 6.65 -15.32
N SER A 2 18.99 5.34 -15.15
CA SER A 2 18.88 4.63 -13.87
C SER A 2 20.22 4.01 -13.51
N VAL A 3 20.69 4.24 -12.29
CA VAL A 3 21.90 3.58 -11.78
C VAL A 3 21.56 2.12 -11.44
N THR A 4 22.40 1.20 -11.90
CA THR A 4 22.25 -0.24 -11.65
C THR A 4 23.20 -0.71 -10.55
N LYS A 5 22.97 -1.92 -10.05
CA LYS A 5 23.90 -2.57 -9.11
C LYS A 5 25.29 -2.76 -9.70
N ALA A 6 25.41 -3.03 -11.00
CA ALA A 6 26.70 -3.21 -11.65
C ALA A 6 27.52 -1.92 -11.61
N ASP A 7 26.86 -0.78 -11.86
CA ASP A 7 27.48 0.54 -11.78
C ASP A 7 28.01 0.83 -10.37
N ILE A 8 27.21 0.50 -9.34
CA ILE A 8 27.61 0.65 -7.92
C ILE A 8 28.81 -0.25 -7.58
N VAL A 9 28.82 -1.50 -8.05
CA VAL A 9 29.94 -2.43 -7.83
C VAL A 9 31.22 -1.91 -8.47
N GLU A 10 31.13 -1.36 -9.69
CA GLU A 10 32.27 -0.78 -10.38
C GLU A 10 32.81 0.45 -9.64
N GLU A 11 31.95 1.36 -9.21
CA GLU A 11 32.35 2.55 -8.46
C GLU A 11 33.04 2.19 -7.14
N ILE A 12 32.48 1.25 -6.36
CA ILE A 12 33.07 0.82 -5.08
C ILE A 12 34.41 0.11 -5.31
N ALA A 13 34.51 -0.76 -6.33
CA ALA A 13 35.77 -1.44 -6.65
C ALA A 13 36.87 -0.43 -6.99
N LEU A 14 36.54 0.62 -7.75
CA LEU A 14 37.48 1.70 -8.09
C LEU A 14 37.91 2.49 -6.84
N GLN A 15 37.00 2.80 -5.93
CA GLN A 15 37.29 3.59 -4.73
C GLN A 15 38.09 2.81 -3.66
N THR A 16 37.84 1.49 -3.56
CA THR A 16 38.41 0.65 -2.50
C THR A 16 39.64 -0.15 -2.93
N GLY A 17 39.85 -0.31 -4.24
CA GLY A 17 40.90 -1.17 -4.79
C GLY A 17 40.60 -2.67 -4.68
N LEU A 18 39.42 -3.06 -4.21
CA LEU A 18 38.97 -4.44 -4.19
C LEU A 18 38.68 -4.95 -5.60
N THR A 19 38.77 -6.26 -5.79
CA THR A 19 38.35 -6.84 -7.09
C THR A 19 36.84 -6.68 -7.28
N LYS A 20 36.40 -6.65 -8.54
CA LYS A 20 34.97 -6.61 -8.87
C LYS A 20 34.21 -7.81 -8.29
N ILE A 21 34.83 -8.98 -8.24
CA ILE A 21 34.23 -10.21 -7.70
C ILE A 21 34.00 -10.08 -6.19
N GLU A 22 35.01 -9.63 -5.44
CA GLU A 22 34.88 -9.40 -4.00
C GLU A 22 33.84 -8.32 -3.70
N THR A 23 33.90 -7.20 -4.41
CA THR A 23 32.95 -6.10 -4.25
C THR A 23 31.52 -6.55 -4.55
N GLN A 24 31.31 -7.33 -5.61
CA GLN A 24 30.01 -7.90 -5.94
C GLN A 24 29.47 -8.78 -4.81
N ALA A 25 30.30 -9.65 -4.24
CA ALA A 25 29.92 -10.51 -3.13
C ALA A 25 29.52 -9.69 -1.88
N VAL A 26 30.27 -8.65 -1.55
CA VAL A 26 29.98 -7.74 -0.42
C VAL A 26 28.65 -7.02 -0.63
N VAL A 27 28.42 -6.44 -1.82
CA VAL A 27 27.18 -5.73 -2.13
C VAL A 27 25.97 -6.67 -2.11
N GLU A 28 26.10 -7.89 -2.65
CA GLU A 28 25.05 -8.90 -2.59
C GLU A 28 24.71 -9.28 -1.14
N GLY A 29 25.73 -9.57 -0.33
CA GLY A 29 25.57 -9.94 1.08
C GLY A 29 24.94 -8.82 1.89
N PHE A 30 25.34 -7.56 1.64
CA PHE A 30 24.74 -6.39 2.26
C PHE A 30 23.25 -6.27 1.91
N LEU A 31 22.89 -6.32 0.63
CA LEU A 31 21.50 -6.24 0.18
C LEU A 31 20.66 -7.39 0.74
N ALA A 32 21.20 -8.61 0.78
CA ALA A 32 20.53 -9.77 1.37
C ALA A 32 20.27 -9.57 2.87
N SER A 33 21.26 -9.09 3.61
CA SER A 33 21.14 -8.81 5.05
C SER A 33 20.07 -7.76 5.33
N VAL A 34 20.03 -6.69 4.52
CA VAL A 34 19.00 -5.65 4.61
C VAL A 34 17.60 -6.22 4.34
N ARG A 35 17.43 -7.03 3.28
CA ARG A 35 16.15 -7.67 2.97
C ARG A 35 15.68 -8.57 4.12
N ASN A 36 16.55 -9.40 4.67
CA ASN A 36 16.21 -10.35 5.73
C ASN A 36 15.80 -9.62 7.02
N ALA A 37 16.58 -8.62 7.45
CA ALA A 37 16.25 -7.84 8.63
C ALA A 37 14.89 -7.12 8.48
N LEU A 38 14.60 -6.55 7.30
CA LEU A 38 13.28 -5.94 7.05
C LEU A 38 12.15 -6.98 7.00
N ALA A 39 12.38 -8.16 6.43
CA ALA A 39 11.39 -9.24 6.41
C ALA A 39 11.02 -9.73 7.82
N GLU A 40 11.98 -9.73 8.75
CA GLU A 40 11.78 -10.02 10.18
C GLU A 40 11.10 -8.87 10.94
N GLY A 41 10.80 -7.75 10.27
CA GLY A 41 10.20 -6.57 10.89
C GLY A 41 11.16 -5.73 11.72
N LYS A 42 12.47 -6.00 11.64
CA LYS A 42 13.50 -5.19 12.30
C LYS A 42 13.67 -3.86 11.57
N ALA A 43 13.91 -2.80 12.33
CA ALA A 43 14.32 -1.52 11.78
C ALA A 43 15.84 -1.52 11.59
N ILE A 44 16.31 -0.94 10.48
CA ILE A 44 17.73 -0.80 10.18
C ILE A 44 18.05 0.70 10.14
N GLU A 45 19.13 1.10 10.80
CA GLU A 45 19.64 2.46 10.77
C GLU A 45 21.08 2.45 10.24
N ILE A 46 21.32 3.26 9.21
CA ILE A 46 22.64 3.44 8.60
C ILE A 46 22.98 4.93 8.74
N ARG A 47 23.94 5.23 9.63
CA ARG A 47 24.38 6.61 9.89
C ARG A 47 24.87 7.27 8.60
N GLY A 48 24.45 8.52 8.38
CA GLY A 48 24.79 9.27 7.16
C GLY A 48 24.00 8.87 5.91
N PHE A 49 23.15 7.84 5.97
CA PHE A 49 22.34 7.39 4.84
C PHE A 49 20.84 7.43 5.12
N GLY A 50 20.39 6.85 6.23
CA GLY A 50 18.98 6.88 6.63
C GLY A 50 18.53 5.68 7.46
N SER A 51 17.21 5.58 7.66
CA SER A 51 16.58 4.47 8.37
C SER A 51 15.53 3.77 7.52
N PHE A 52 15.50 2.44 7.63
CA PHE A 52 14.60 1.56 6.89
C PHE A 52 13.73 0.78 7.88
N LYS A 53 12.41 0.85 7.69
CA LYS A 53 11.44 0.13 8.53
C LYS A 53 10.22 -0.28 7.71
N ILE A 54 9.70 -1.47 7.98
CA ILE A 54 8.42 -1.90 7.40
C ILE A 54 7.30 -1.06 7.99
N ARG A 55 6.57 -0.34 7.13
CA ARG A 55 5.31 0.32 7.49
C ARG A 55 4.15 -0.47 6.92
N LYS A 56 3.27 -0.96 7.80
CA LYS A 56 1.97 -1.47 7.38
C LYS A 56 1.16 -0.31 6.81
N ARG A 57 0.96 -0.26 5.49
CA ARG A 57 0.02 0.68 4.90
C ARG A 57 -1.37 0.28 5.40
N LYS A 58 -2.06 1.15 6.15
CA LYS A 58 -3.52 1.03 6.28
C LYS A 58 -4.07 1.20 4.87
N GLY A 59 -4.73 0.18 4.33
CA GLY A 59 -5.32 0.27 3.00
C GLY A 59 -6.25 1.47 2.95
N ASP A 60 -6.00 2.40 2.03
CA ASP A 60 -6.90 3.53 1.81
C ASP A 60 -8.27 2.98 1.40
N PRO A 61 -9.35 3.22 2.17
CA PRO A 61 -10.67 2.72 1.87
C PRO A 61 -11.15 3.12 0.46
N ILE A 62 -10.67 4.27 -0.02
CA ILE A 62 -11.00 4.84 -1.33
C ILE A 62 -10.42 3.98 -2.46
N ALA A 63 -9.16 3.56 -2.38
CA ALA A 63 -8.54 2.69 -3.40
C ALA A 63 -9.20 1.29 -3.44
N ASN A 64 -9.62 0.77 -2.27
CA ASN A 64 -10.35 -0.50 -2.19
C ASN A 64 -11.77 -0.42 -2.78
N SER A 65 -12.39 0.77 -2.75
CA SER A 65 -13.75 0.99 -3.26
C SER A 65 -13.83 1.10 -4.79
N LEU A 66 -12.76 1.53 -5.47
CA LEU A 66 -12.71 1.63 -6.93
C LEU A 66 -12.51 0.25 -7.59
N ARG A 67 -11.75 -0.65 -6.94
CA ARG A 67 -11.56 -2.02 -7.44
C ARG A 67 -12.87 -2.81 -7.42
N ARG A 68 -13.61 -2.74 -6.31
CA ARG A 68 -14.92 -3.43 -6.17
C ARG A 68 -15.95 -3.03 -7.24
N ARG A 69 -15.88 -1.80 -7.78
CA ARG A 69 -16.78 -1.37 -8.86
C ARG A 69 -16.40 -1.95 -10.23
N GLN A 70 -15.11 -2.20 -10.49
CA GLN A 70 -14.67 -2.84 -11.74
C GLN A 70 -15.01 -4.34 -11.77
N ASP A 71 -14.95 -5.00 -10.61
CA ASP A 71 -15.25 -6.43 -10.48
C ASP A 71 -16.75 -6.74 -10.68
N ALA A 72 -17.63 -5.78 -10.39
CA ALA A 72 -19.09 -5.94 -10.45
C ALA A 72 -19.65 -6.03 -11.89
N HIS A 73 -18.86 -5.74 -12.92
CA HIS A 73 -19.30 -5.77 -14.31
C HIS A 73 -19.16 -7.15 -15.00
N HIS A 74 -18.56 -8.17 -14.35
CA HIS A 74 -18.27 -9.46 -14.97
C HIS A 74 -18.96 -10.70 -14.35
N ALA A 75 -19.90 -10.54 -13.42
CA ALA A 75 -20.67 -11.69 -12.90
C ALA A 75 -22.13 -11.64 -13.39
N GLY A 76 -22.44 -12.43 -14.43
CA GLY A 76 -23.81 -12.67 -14.86
C GLY A 76 -24.59 -13.51 -13.85
N GLY A 77 -25.88 -13.21 -13.68
CA GLY A 77 -26.82 -14.09 -12.97
C GLY A 77 -28.04 -13.42 -12.30
N VAL A 78 -29.07 -13.15 -13.12
CA VAL A 78 -30.54 -13.11 -12.84
C VAL A 78 -31.12 -12.32 -11.64
N SER A 79 -32.01 -11.36 -11.96
CA SER A 79 -32.88 -10.59 -11.06
C SER A 79 -34.13 -11.34 -10.59
N PRO A 80 -34.81 -10.88 -9.50
CA PRO A 80 -36.27 -10.81 -9.51
C PRO A 80 -36.82 -9.41 -9.16
N ARG A 81 -37.81 -8.97 -9.95
CA ARG A 81 -38.75 -7.87 -9.65
C ARG A 81 -40.04 -8.45 -9.09
N HIS A 82 -40.69 -7.76 -8.14
CA HIS A 82 -42.13 -7.39 -8.06
C HIS A 82 -42.45 -6.93 -6.62
N GLY A 83 -43.35 -5.98 -6.32
CA GLY A 83 -44.31 -5.21 -7.11
C GLY A 83 -44.82 -3.96 -6.35
N ARG A 84 -45.53 -3.07 -7.04
CA ARG A 84 -46.14 -1.85 -6.46
C ARG A 84 -47.53 -2.17 -5.89
N GLY A 85 -47.90 -1.52 -4.78
CA GLY A 85 -49.28 -1.41 -4.27
C GLY A 85 -49.31 -0.55 -2.99
N THR A 86 -49.53 0.77 -3.10
CA THR A 86 -50.79 1.51 -2.85
C THR A 86 -51.15 1.74 -1.38
N GLY A 87 -51.19 3.03 -0.99
CA GLY A 87 -51.76 3.57 0.24
C GLY A 87 -50.98 4.82 0.70
N GLN A 88 -51.21 6.03 0.19
CA GLN A 88 -52.24 6.98 0.66
C GLN A 88 -52.47 6.89 2.19
N ARG A 89 -52.29 7.91 3.03
CA ARG A 89 -52.41 9.37 2.89
C ARG A 89 -51.72 10.09 4.09
N PRO A 90 -51.66 11.44 4.11
CA PRO A 90 -50.75 12.24 4.93
C PRO A 90 -51.34 12.79 6.23
N ALA A 91 -50.49 13.55 6.94
CA ALA A 91 -50.76 14.67 7.86
C ALA A 91 -50.99 14.36 9.34
N ARG A 92 -50.19 15.02 10.20
CA ARG A 92 -50.70 16.02 11.16
C ARG A 92 -49.60 16.89 11.78
N ARG A 93 -49.75 18.20 11.61
CA ARG A 93 -49.19 19.28 12.44
C ARG A 93 -49.79 19.21 13.85
N ALA A 94 -48.99 19.50 14.88
CA ALA A 94 -49.32 20.14 16.17
C ALA A 94 -48.14 19.90 17.13
N ARG A 95 -47.72 20.77 18.06
CA ARG A 95 -48.14 22.09 18.54
C ARG A 95 -46.99 22.62 19.42
N HIS A 96 -46.99 23.93 19.63
CA HIS A 96 -46.19 24.65 20.61
C HIS A 96 -46.31 24.14 22.06
N SER A 97 -45.22 24.30 22.80
CA SER A 97 -45.14 24.69 24.22
C SER A 97 -43.69 25.14 24.47
N ARG A 98 -43.33 26.43 24.49
CA ARG A 98 -43.43 27.43 25.59
C ARG A 98 -43.13 26.88 26.99
N GLN A 99 -42.32 27.66 27.72
CA GLN A 99 -41.81 27.56 29.11
C GLN A 99 -40.37 27.01 29.16
N ARG A 100 -39.35 27.73 29.67
CA ARG A 100 -39.25 28.94 30.49
C ARG A 100 -38.04 29.76 30.04
#